data_AF-A0A1P8FR43-F1
#
_entry.id   AF-A0A1P8FR43-F1
#
_cell.length_a   1.000
_cell.length_b   1.000
_cell.length_c   1.000
_cell.angle_alpha   90.00
_cell.angle_beta   90.00
_cell.angle_gamma   90.00
#
_symmetry.space_group_name_H-M   'P 1'
#
loop_
_entity.id
_entity.type
_entity.pdbx_description
1 polymer ?
#
loop_
_entity_poly.entity_id
_entity_poly.type
_entity_poly.pdbx_seq_one_letter_code
_entity_poly.pdbx_strand_id
1 'polypeptide(L)'
;MDTNRERIAAYLRTAGLESIVGREADVERGVRDLMEAMTEKVALEQAASLYTYSVPMLTADGTCSVVDELAPVPYDLTGILGGRSEQTTRRLALLARLVERARETTGADWIGVYQRRPNAAGQPVLVKLAYVGRASRAEFPLTPEFAERSTNSTVGLTGRATVIDDVAKHVEAGGGFYVCDDGVQSEACLPILDETRQVAGIVDAEAKPRGFFGATRLCVIASLSIVAAALLP
;
A
#
# COMPACT_ATOMS: atom_id res chain seq x y z
N MET A 1 27.31 6.85 15.05
CA MET A 1 25.84 6.75 15.08
C MET A 1 25.43 5.72 14.05
N ASP A 2 24.37 4.96 14.30
CA ASP A 2 23.92 3.87 13.42
C ASP A 2 23.25 4.46 12.18
N THR A 3 23.90 4.32 11.02
CA THR A 3 23.48 4.90 9.74
C THR A 3 22.11 4.41 9.28
N ASN A 4 21.70 3.21 9.70
CA ASN A 4 20.38 2.67 9.36
C ASN A 4 19.26 3.38 10.14
N ARG A 5 19.49 3.65 11.43
CA ARG A 5 18.51 4.38 12.25
C ARG A 5 18.34 5.83 11.82
N GLU A 6 19.41 6.46 11.35
CA GLU A 6 19.33 7.81 10.77
C GLU A 6 18.46 7.84 9.50
N ARG A 7 18.62 6.84 8.62
CA ARG A 7 17.78 6.69 7.42
C ARG A 7 16.32 6.46 7.78
N ILE A 8 16.04 5.59 8.76
CA ILE A 8 14.69 5.35 9.28
C ILE A 8 14.10 6.65 9.84
N ALA A 9 14.83 7.35 10.71
CA ALA A 9 14.36 8.61 11.29
C ALA A 9 14.08 9.67 10.22
N ALA A 10 14.91 9.74 9.17
CA ALA A 10 14.68 10.62 8.04
C ALA A 10 13.41 10.26 7.27
N TYR A 11 13.19 8.97 6.98
CA TYR A 11 11.95 8.48 6.38
C TYR A 11 10.74 8.87 7.22
N LEU A 12 10.74 8.58 8.53
CA LEU A 12 9.61 8.88 9.42
C LEU A 12 9.25 10.36 9.42
N ARG A 13 10.25 11.25 9.46
CA ARG A 13 10.01 12.70 9.40
C ARG A 13 9.48 13.14 8.03
N THR A 14 10.06 12.66 6.94
CA THR A 14 9.61 13.02 5.60
C THR A 14 8.18 12.55 5.35
N ALA A 15 7.88 11.29 5.72
CA ALA A 15 6.57 10.69 5.59
C ALA A 15 5.52 11.26 6.56
N GLY A 16 5.88 12.09 7.55
CA GLY A 16 4.90 12.63 8.50
C GLY A 16 4.38 11.63 9.51
N LEU A 17 5.28 10.79 10.01
CA LEU A 17 5.00 9.78 11.03
C LEU A 17 5.56 10.23 12.38
N GLU A 18 5.27 11.48 12.78
CA GLU A 18 5.81 12.09 14.00
C GLU A 18 5.44 11.28 15.26
N SER A 19 4.29 10.60 15.26
CA SER A 19 3.81 9.75 16.36
C SER A 19 4.70 8.54 16.68
N ILE A 20 5.58 8.14 15.75
CA ILE A 20 6.51 7.02 15.92
C ILE A 20 7.99 7.44 15.77
N VAL A 21 8.29 8.73 15.70
CA VAL A 21 9.66 9.23 15.85
C VAL A 21 10.17 8.87 17.25
N GLY A 22 11.42 8.39 17.36
CA GLY A 22 11.97 7.79 18.58
C GLY A 22 11.73 6.28 18.71
N ARG A 23 10.99 5.67 17.79
CA ARG A 23 10.80 4.20 17.66
C ARG A 23 11.59 3.60 16.51
N GLU A 24 12.69 4.22 16.11
CA GLU A 24 13.51 3.76 14.98
C GLU A 24 13.96 2.31 15.17
N ALA A 25 14.26 1.90 16.40
CA ALA A 25 14.63 0.52 16.71
C ALA A 25 13.49 -0.49 16.48
N ASP A 26 12.23 -0.08 16.59
CA ASP A 26 11.05 -0.92 16.33
C ASP A 26 10.87 -1.11 14.82
N VAL A 27 10.99 -0.01 14.06
CA VAL A 27 10.97 -0.04 12.59
C VAL A 27 12.14 -0.86 12.03
N GLU A 28 13.33 -0.72 12.61
CA GLU A 28 14.52 -1.48 12.22
C GLU A 28 14.33 -2.99 12.44
N ARG A 29 13.65 -3.38 13.53
CA ARG A 29 13.26 -4.78 13.76
C ARG A 29 12.26 -5.26 12.72
N GLY A 30 11.25 -4.47 12.39
CA GLY A 30 10.30 -4.80 11.33
C GLY A 30 10.95 -4.92 9.95
N VAL A 31 11.94 -4.08 9.64
CA VAL A 31 12.72 -4.19 8.38
C VAL A 31 13.46 -5.52 8.33
N ARG A 32 14.12 -5.92 9.43
CA ARG A 32 14.80 -7.22 9.49
C ARG A 32 13.83 -8.40 9.34
N ASP A 33 12.69 -8.36 10.02
CA ASP A 33 11.65 -9.40 9.92
C ASP A 33 11.17 -9.58 8.47
N LEU A 34 10.88 -8.47 7.79
CA LEU A 34 10.47 -8.50 6.39
C LEU A 34 11.59 -8.97 5.45
N MET A 35 12.85 -8.58 5.71
CA MET A 35 14.00 -9.08 4.96
C MET A 35 14.21 -10.58 5.14
N GLU A 36 14.00 -11.10 6.34
CA GLU A 36 14.08 -12.53 6.64
C GLU A 36 12.97 -13.30 5.90
N ALA A 37 11.73 -12.80 5.89
CA ALA A 37 10.62 -13.42 5.17
C ALA A 37 10.87 -13.53 3.66
N MET A 38 11.66 -12.64 3.06
CA MET A 38 12.07 -12.74 1.65
C MET A 38 13.06 -13.87 1.35
N THR A 39 13.69 -14.44 2.37
CA THR A 39 14.61 -15.59 2.21
C THR A 39 13.86 -16.92 2.12
N GLU A 40 12.60 -16.95 2.55
CA GLU A 40 11.73 -18.09 2.39
C GLU A 40 11.48 -18.35 0.90
N LYS A 41 11.41 -19.63 0.52
CA LYS A 41 11.16 -20.00 -0.87
C LYS A 41 9.75 -19.57 -1.27
N VAL A 42 9.66 -18.53 -2.10
CA VAL A 42 8.39 -18.15 -2.73
C VAL A 42 8.14 -19.12 -3.89
N ALA A 43 7.10 -19.95 -3.79
CA ALA A 43 6.71 -20.86 -4.85
C ALA A 43 6.16 -20.05 -6.04
N LEU A 44 6.90 -20.06 -7.16
CA LEU A 44 6.51 -19.38 -8.41
C LEU A 44 5.67 -20.25 -9.34
N GLU A 45 5.15 -21.39 -8.86
CA GLU A 45 4.49 -22.42 -9.67
C GLU A 45 3.26 -21.88 -10.44
N GLN A 46 2.71 -20.75 -10.01
CA GLN A 46 1.66 -20.03 -10.72
C GLN A 46 2.05 -18.57 -10.98
N ALA A 47 3.23 -18.30 -11.54
CA ALA A 47 3.70 -16.95 -11.85
C ALA A 47 2.65 -16.05 -12.56
N ALA A 48 1.75 -16.62 -13.37
CA ALA A 48 0.66 -15.89 -14.00
C ALA A 48 -0.36 -15.29 -13.01
N SER A 49 -0.59 -15.90 -11.84
CA SER A 49 -1.49 -15.39 -10.81
C SER A 49 -0.96 -14.12 -10.14
N LEU A 50 0.35 -13.88 -10.18
CA LEU A 50 0.95 -12.64 -9.66
C LEU A 50 0.60 -11.41 -10.50
N TYR A 51 0.18 -11.60 -11.75
CA TYR A 51 -0.14 -10.52 -12.67
C TYR A 51 -1.63 -10.21 -12.75
N THR A 52 -2.49 -11.09 -12.23
CA THR A 52 -3.94 -10.98 -12.41
C THR A 52 -4.68 -11.12 -11.10
N TYR A 53 -5.64 -10.23 -10.84
CA TYR A 53 -6.46 -10.29 -9.63
C TYR A 53 -7.86 -9.75 -9.88
N SER A 54 -8.80 -10.23 -9.07
CA SER A 54 -10.19 -9.77 -9.11
C SER A 54 -10.30 -8.36 -8.56
N VAL A 55 -11.13 -7.55 -9.20
CA VAL A 55 -11.43 -6.16 -8.80
C VAL A 55 -12.93 -5.98 -8.69
N PRO A 56 -13.40 -5.10 -7.79
CA PRO A 56 -14.82 -4.75 -7.74
C PRO A 56 -15.23 -4.05 -9.05
N MET A 57 -16.50 -4.21 -9.41
CA MET A 57 -17.09 -3.46 -10.49
C MET A 57 -17.17 -1.97 -10.10
N LEU A 58 -16.65 -1.10 -10.95
CA LEU A 58 -16.61 0.34 -10.71
C LEU A 58 -17.78 1.03 -11.43
N THR A 59 -18.34 2.05 -10.79
CA THR A 59 -19.27 3.00 -11.42
C THR A 59 -18.54 3.96 -12.37
N ALA A 60 -19.30 4.75 -13.12
CA ALA A 60 -18.76 5.75 -14.05
C ALA A 60 -17.93 6.84 -13.35
N ASP A 61 -18.25 7.19 -12.10
CA ASP A 61 -17.48 8.12 -11.28
C ASP A 61 -16.29 7.45 -10.57
N GLY A 62 -16.07 6.15 -10.79
CA GLY A 62 -14.97 5.40 -10.21
C GLY A 62 -15.17 5.06 -8.73
N THR A 63 -16.40 4.97 -8.25
CA THR A 63 -16.70 4.37 -6.95
C THR A 63 -17.00 2.88 -7.11
N CYS A 64 -16.89 2.10 -6.03
CA CYS A 64 -17.31 0.70 -6.06
C CYS A 64 -18.84 0.66 -6.21
N SER A 65 -19.33 0.01 -7.27
CA SER A 65 -20.73 0.06 -7.67
C SER A 65 -21.67 -0.68 -6.72
N VAL A 66 -21.32 -1.91 -6.37
CA VAL A 66 -22.06 -2.76 -5.44
C VAL A 66 -21.05 -3.55 -4.61
N VAL A 67 -21.26 -3.60 -3.30
CA VAL A 67 -20.45 -4.41 -2.38
C VAL A 67 -20.50 -5.87 -2.86
N ASP A 68 -19.34 -6.47 -3.05
CA ASP A 68 -19.13 -7.86 -3.52
C ASP A 68 -19.45 -8.18 -4.98
N GLU A 69 -19.80 -7.20 -5.82
CA GLU A 69 -19.90 -7.42 -7.27
C GLU A 69 -18.52 -7.23 -7.94
N LEU A 70 -17.96 -8.32 -8.47
CA LEU A 70 -16.66 -8.30 -9.14
C LEU A 70 -16.82 -8.00 -10.64
N ALA A 71 -15.84 -7.30 -11.20
CA ALA A 71 -15.75 -7.14 -12.64
C ALA A 71 -15.62 -8.53 -13.33
N PRO A 72 -16.26 -8.75 -14.48
CA PRO A 72 -16.21 -10.04 -15.18
C PRO A 72 -14.81 -10.37 -15.72
N VAL A 73 -13.97 -9.36 -15.89
CA VAL A 73 -12.58 -9.50 -16.34
C VAL A 73 -11.66 -9.05 -15.20
N PRO A 74 -10.75 -9.93 -14.72
CA PRO A 74 -9.72 -9.55 -13.75
C PRO A 74 -8.83 -8.42 -14.28
N TYR A 75 -8.27 -7.64 -13.37
CA TYR A 75 -7.25 -6.67 -13.74
C TYR A 75 -5.95 -7.39 -14.08
N ASP A 76 -5.28 -7.00 -15.17
CA ASP A 76 -4.00 -7.56 -15.63
C ASP A 76 -2.88 -6.51 -15.58
N LEU A 77 -1.89 -6.74 -14.72
CA LEU A 77 -0.71 -5.90 -14.55
C LEU A 77 0.23 -5.92 -15.76
N THR A 78 0.12 -6.90 -16.65
CA THR A 78 1.10 -7.13 -17.73
C THR A 78 1.27 -5.88 -18.60
N GLY A 79 0.19 -5.20 -18.96
CA GLY A 79 0.23 -3.99 -19.79
C GLY A 79 0.96 -2.83 -19.10
N ILE A 80 0.56 -2.49 -17.88
CA ILE A 80 1.11 -1.34 -17.15
C ILE A 80 2.56 -1.56 -16.67
N LEU A 81 2.97 -2.81 -16.47
CA LEU A 81 4.34 -3.18 -16.14
C LEU A 81 5.27 -3.28 -17.36
N GLY A 82 4.75 -3.11 -18.59
CA GLY A 82 5.55 -3.21 -19.81
C GLY A 82 5.88 -4.65 -20.23
N GLY A 83 5.06 -5.62 -19.82
CA GLY A 83 5.20 -7.04 -20.12
C GLY A 83 5.57 -7.88 -18.89
N ARG A 84 5.82 -9.16 -19.15
CA ARG A 84 6.30 -10.11 -18.13
C ARG A 84 7.79 -10.35 -18.31
N SER A 85 8.52 -10.35 -17.20
CA SER A 85 9.93 -10.71 -17.15
C SER A 85 10.21 -11.52 -15.88
N GLU A 86 11.30 -12.28 -15.86
CA GLU A 86 11.71 -13.01 -14.65
C GLU A 86 11.95 -12.06 -13.47
N GLN A 87 12.57 -10.90 -13.74
CA GLN A 87 12.85 -9.89 -12.73
C GLN A 87 11.54 -9.31 -12.14
N THR A 88 10.59 -8.93 -13.00
CA THR A 88 9.28 -8.40 -12.58
C THR A 88 8.51 -9.47 -11.81
N THR A 89 8.50 -10.72 -12.30
CA THR A 89 7.82 -11.85 -11.64
C THR A 89 8.38 -12.06 -10.24
N ARG A 90 9.70 -12.07 -10.09
CA ARG A 90 10.38 -12.21 -8.79
C ARG A 90 10.06 -11.06 -7.85
N ARG A 91 10.04 -9.82 -8.36
CA ARG A 91 9.67 -8.62 -7.57
C ARG A 91 8.23 -8.71 -7.06
N LEU A 92 7.28 -9.06 -7.93
CA LEU A 92 5.87 -9.25 -7.53
C LEU A 92 5.73 -10.37 -6.48
N ALA A 93 6.44 -11.48 -6.65
CA ALA A 93 6.42 -12.59 -5.70
C ALA A 93 6.96 -12.18 -4.31
N LEU A 94 8.05 -11.40 -4.28
CA LEU A 94 8.60 -10.86 -3.03
C LEU A 94 7.63 -9.86 -2.39
N LEU A 95 7.03 -8.95 -3.17
CA LEU A 95 6.01 -8.02 -2.66
C LEU A 95 4.81 -8.77 -2.06
N ALA A 96 4.34 -9.84 -2.70
CA ALA A 96 3.29 -10.70 -2.17
C ALA A 96 3.68 -11.30 -0.82
N ARG A 97 4.89 -11.84 -0.69
CA ARG A 97 5.37 -12.38 0.60
C ARG A 97 5.48 -11.30 1.68
N LEU A 98 5.91 -10.10 1.32
CA LEU A 98 6.03 -8.99 2.27
C LEU A 98 4.67 -8.53 2.79
N VAL A 99 3.64 -8.41 1.94
CA VAL A 99 2.29 -8.03 2.40
C VAL A 99 1.66 -9.11 3.27
N GLU A 100 1.88 -10.39 2.94
CA GLU A 100 1.46 -11.52 3.79
C GLU A 100 2.11 -11.43 5.18
N ARG A 101 3.44 -11.29 5.22
CA ARG A 101 4.18 -11.20 6.49
C ARG A 101 3.74 -9.99 7.31
N ALA A 102 3.60 -8.82 6.68
CA ALA A 102 3.13 -7.63 7.37
C ALA A 102 1.72 -7.83 7.93
N ARG A 103 0.83 -8.53 7.21
CA ARG A 103 -0.51 -8.86 7.69
C ARG A 103 -0.47 -9.85 8.86
N GLU A 104 0.35 -10.90 8.80
CA GLU A 104 0.53 -11.84 9.90
C GLU A 104 1.00 -11.12 11.18
N THR A 105 1.96 -10.19 11.05
CA THR A 105 2.53 -9.46 12.18
C THR A 105 1.59 -8.41 12.75
N THR A 106 0.81 -7.72 11.91
CA THR A 106 -0.11 -6.66 12.36
C THR A 106 -1.50 -7.18 12.75
N GLY A 107 -1.96 -8.24 12.10
CA GLY A 107 -3.35 -8.71 12.13
C GLY A 107 -4.32 -7.85 11.34
N ALA A 108 -3.84 -6.99 10.43
CA ALA A 108 -4.71 -6.12 9.63
C ALA A 108 -5.67 -6.94 8.74
N ASP A 109 -6.84 -6.38 8.46
CA ASP A 109 -7.83 -7.04 7.60
C ASP A 109 -7.39 -7.00 6.13
N TRP A 110 -6.76 -5.89 5.73
CA TRP A 110 -6.30 -5.65 4.38
C TRP A 110 -4.94 -4.94 4.37
N ILE A 111 -4.02 -5.34 3.50
CA ILE A 111 -2.76 -4.63 3.22
C ILE A 111 -2.45 -4.73 1.73
N GLY A 112 -2.02 -3.64 1.11
CA GLY A 112 -1.55 -3.64 -0.27
C GLY A 112 -0.41 -2.67 -0.55
N VAL A 113 0.39 -3.01 -1.55
CA VAL A 113 1.46 -2.19 -2.10
C VAL A 113 1.03 -1.68 -3.47
N TYR A 114 1.14 -0.37 -3.66
CA TYR A 114 0.86 0.27 -4.94
C TYR A 114 2.08 1.01 -5.46
N GLN A 115 2.24 1.06 -6.77
CA GLN A 115 3.31 1.81 -7.45
C GLN A 115 2.72 2.94 -8.29
N ARG A 116 3.39 4.09 -8.29
CA ARG A 116 3.09 5.19 -9.19
C ARG A 116 3.51 4.83 -10.61
N ARG A 117 2.58 4.79 -11.56
CA ARG A 117 2.84 4.52 -12.99
C ARG A 117 1.91 5.33 -13.90
N PRO A 118 2.28 5.60 -15.15
CA PRO A 118 1.31 6.00 -16.17
C PRO A 118 0.44 4.79 -16.56
N ASN A 119 -0.87 4.96 -16.62
CA ASN A 119 -1.78 3.96 -17.16
C ASN A 119 -1.75 3.94 -18.71
N ALA A 120 -2.60 3.11 -19.34
CA ALA A 120 -2.66 2.99 -20.81
C ALA A 120 -3.04 4.31 -21.53
N ALA A 121 -3.71 5.23 -20.83
CA ALA A 121 -4.02 6.57 -21.34
C ALA A 121 -2.92 7.61 -21.04
N GLY A 122 -1.80 7.19 -20.46
CA GLY A 122 -0.69 8.07 -20.06
C GLY A 122 -0.95 8.86 -18.78
N GLN A 123 -2.05 8.60 -18.06
CA GLN A 123 -2.41 9.32 -16.84
C GLN A 123 -1.68 8.73 -15.64
N PRO A 124 -1.16 9.56 -14.71
CA PRO A 124 -0.52 9.06 -13.51
C PRO A 124 -1.54 8.40 -12.58
N VAL A 125 -1.25 7.18 -12.16
CA VAL A 125 -2.06 6.39 -11.23
C VAL A 125 -1.16 5.70 -10.20
N LEU A 126 -1.74 5.30 -9.07
CA LEU A 126 -1.18 4.26 -8.21
C LEU A 126 -1.79 2.93 -8.63
N VAL A 127 -0.98 1.96 -9.04
CA VAL A 127 -1.45 0.61 -9.41
C VAL A 127 -1.06 -0.42 -8.35
N LYS A 128 -2.03 -1.24 -7.92
CA LYS A 128 -1.83 -2.30 -6.92
C LYS A 128 -1.00 -3.42 -7.48
N LEU A 129 0.15 -3.70 -6.85
CA LEU A 129 1.09 -4.74 -7.27
C LEU A 129 0.91 -6.04 -6.48
N ALA A 130 0.65 -5.91 -5.18
CA ALA A 130 0.46 -7.04 -4.28
C ALA A 130 -0.49 -6.63 -3.16
N TYR A 131 -1.32 -7.55 -2.69
CA TYR A 131 -2.19 -7.33 -1.54
C TYR A 131 -2.63 -8.63 -0.91
N VAL A 132 -3.13 -8.52 0.32
CA VAL A 132 -3.85 -9.58 1.03
C VAL A 132 -5.09 -8.98 1.67
N GLY A 133 -6.22 -9.70 1.62
CA GLY A 133 -7.52 -9.22 2.06
C GLY A 133 -8.57 -9.33 0.95
N ARG A 134 -9.71 -8.66 1.11
CA ARG A 134 -10.79 -8.63 0.10
C ARG A 134 -10.33 -7.96 -1.20
N ALA A 135 -11.02 -8.30 -2.30
CA ALA A 135 -10.82 -7.65 -3.58
C ALA A 135 -11.10 -6.15 -3.44
N SER A 136 -10.21 -5.33 -3.98
CA SER A 136 -10.28 -3.88 -3.97
C SER A 136 -9.82 -3.33 -5.31
N ARG A 137 -10.04 -2.03 -5.51
CA ARG A 137 -9.69 -1.31 -6.74
C ARG A 137 -8.23 -1.54 -7.15
N ALA A 138 -7.98 -1.60 -8.46
CA ALA A 138 -6.63 -1.78 -9.01
C ALA A 138 -5.82 -0.48 -9.08
N GLU A 139 -6.45 0.62 -9.53
CA GLU A 139 -5.77 1.87 -9.85
C GLU A 139 -6.40 3.07 -9.13
N PHE A 140 -5.62 3.87 -8.41
CA PHE A 140 -6.06 5.17 -7.90
C PHE A 140 -5.54 6.31 -8.78
N PRO A 141 -6.41 7.14 -9.39
CA PRO A 141 -5.98 8.31 -10.15
C PRO A 141 -5.19 9.30 -9.29
N LEU A 142 -4.01 9.73 -9.74
CA LEU A 142 -3.20 10.74 -9.06
C LEU A 142 -3.55 12.13 -9.57
N THR A 143 -4.76 12.57 -9.24
CA THR A 143 -5.31 13.89 -9.57
C THR A 143 -5.74 14.60 -8.29
N PRO A 144 -5.63 15.94 -8.21
CA PRO A 144 -6.11 16.69 -7.05
C PRO A 144 -7.56 16.38 -6.71
N GLU A 145 -8.43 16.31 -7.72
CA GLU A 145 -9.87 16.08 -7.57
C GLU A 145 -10.16 14.70 -6.96
N PHE A 146 -9.41 13.66 -7.36
CA PHE A 146 -9.58 12.34 -6.76
C PHE A 146 -9.01 12.28 -5.34
N ALA A 147 -7.93 13.01 -5.07
CA ALA A 147 -7.30 13.06 -3.75
C ALA A 147 -8.21 13.67 -2.67
N GLU A 148 -9.10 14.61 -3.02
CA GLU A 148 -10.10 15.17 -2.09
C GLU A 148 -10.95 14.10 -1.39
N ARG A 149 -11.12 12.93 -2.01
CA ARG A 149 -11.91 11.81 -1.47
C ARG A 149 -11.13 10.51 -1.31
N SER A 150 -9.81 10.53 -1.46
CA SER A 150 -8.97 9.33 -1.39
C SER A 150 -7.69 9.60 -0.62
N THR A 151 -7.53 8.89 0.48
CA THR A 151 -6.29 8.79 1.26
C THR A 151 -5.14 8.30 0.37
N ASN A 152 -5.35 7.24 -0.42
CA ASN A 152 -4.33 6.70 -1.32
C ASN A 152 -3.78 7.76 -2.29
N SER A 153 -4.66 8.49 -2.99
CA SER A 153 -4.24 9.54 -3.91
C SER A 153 -3.64 10.75 -3.19
N THR A 154 -4.15 11.09 -2.00
CA THR A 154 -3.56 12.14 -1.16
C THR A 154 -2.11 11.82 -0.78
N VAL A 155 -1.85 10.61 -0.29
CA VAL A 155 -0.50 10.15 0.07
C VAL A 155 0.37 10.04 -1.20
N GLY A 156 -0.19 9.53 -2.29
CA GLY A 156 0.47 9.40 -3.58
C GLY A 156 0.92 10.72 -4.22
N LEU A 157 0.22 11.82 -3.92
CA LEU A 157 0.54 13.17 -4.39
C LEU A 157 1.45 13.94 -3.43
N THR A 158 1.22 13.81 -2.12
CA THR A 158 1.88 14.65 -1.11
C THR A 158 3.15 14.03 -0.55
N GLY A 159 3.28 12.70 -0.59
CA GLY A 159 4.35 11.99 0.11
C GLY A 159 4.26 12.08 1.63
N ARG A 160 3.09 12.44 2.17
CA ARG A 160 2.77 12.49 3.59
C ARG A 160 1.79 11.38 3.91
N ALA A 161 2.08 10.57 4.91
CA ALA A 161 1.23 9.49 5.38
C ALA A 161 -0.10 10.03 5.91
N THR A 162 -1.14 9.22 5.79
CA THR A 162 -2.45 9.46 6.39
C THR A 162 -2.76 8.29 7.31
N VAL A 163 -3.03 8.57 8.58
CA VAL A 163 -3.42 7.57 9.58
C VAL A 163 -4.76 7.98 10.15
N ILE A 164 -5.77 7.12 9.97
CA ILE A 164 -7.14 7.35 10.39
C ILE A 164 -7.47 6.37 11.50
N ASP A 165 -7.67 6.87 12.71
CA ASP A 165 -8.07 6.05 13.85
C ASP A 165 -9.57 5.71 13.84
N ASP A 166 -10.40 6.58 13.26
CA ASP A 166 -11.85 6.41 13.20
C ASP A 166 -12.36 7.03 11.90
N VAL A 167 -12.69 6.16 10.93
CA VAL A 167 -13.18 6.57 9.60
C VAL A 167 -14.42 7.45 9.71
N ALA A 168 -15.35 7.13 10.60
CA ALA A 168 -16.58 7.91 10.74
C ALA A 168 -16.25 9.34 11.16
N LYS A 169 -15.40 9.52 12.18
CA LYS A 169 -14.97 10.85 12.64
C LYS A 169 -14.17 11.61 11.59
N HIS A 170 -13.30 10.91 10.85
CA HIS A 170 -12.51 11.52 9.78
C HIS A 170 -13.42 12.09 8.68
N VAL A 171 -14.41 11.32 8.23
CA VAL A 171 -15.39 11.77 7.24
C VAL A 171 -16.28 12.89 7.78
N GLU A 172 -16.71 12.81 9.04
CA GLU A 172 -17.51 13.87 9.69
C GLU A 172 -16.74 15.20 9.78
N ALA A 173 -15.41 15.15 9.92
CA ALA A 173 -14.52 16.31 9.89
C ALA A 173 -14.22 16.83 8.47
N GLY A 174 -14.84 16.24 7.43
CA GLY A 174 -14.63 16.59 6.03
C GLY A 174 -13.40 15.95 5.39
N GLY A 175 -12.79 14.96 6.06
CA GLY A 175 -11.68 14.19 5.51
C GLY A 175 -12.13 13.24 4.40
N GLY A 176 -11.39 13.23 3.29
CA GLY A 176 -11.61 12.28 2.22
C GLY A 176 -11.34 10.85 2.66
N PHE A 177 -12.29 9.95 2.41
CA PHE A 177 -12.13 8.51 2.59
C PHE A 177 -12.91 7.77 1.50
N TYR A 178 -12.22 6.92 0.77
CA TYR A 178 -12.82 6.14 -0.30
C TYR A 178 -13.32 4.80 0.24
N VAL A 179 -14.62 4.55 0.15
CA VAL A 179 -15.22 3.32 0.70
C VAL A 179 -15.22 2.22 -0.35
N CYS A 180 -14.32 1.25 -0.19
CA CYS A 180 -14.36 -0.05 -0.87
C CYS A 180 -15.11 -1.11 -0.05
N ASP A 181 -14.94 -1.06 1.27
CA ASP A 181 -15.50 -1.99 2.25
C ASP A 181 -16.04 -1.13 3.42
N ASP A 182 -17.34 -1.23 3.67
CA ASP A 182 -18.03 -0.48 4.72
C ASP A 182 -17.65 -0.94 6.13
N GLY A 183 -17.00 -2.11 6.24
CA GLY A 183 -16.47 -2.64 7.48
C GLY A 183 -15.18 -1.96 7.96
N VAL A 184 -14.49 -1.19 7.11
CA VAL A 184 -13.24 -0.51 7.50
C VAL A 184 -13.54 0.62 8.48
N GLN A 185 -12.80 0.65 9.60
CA GLN A 185 -12.97 1.66 10.64
C GLN A 185 -11.67 2.39 10.98
N SER A 186 -10.52 1.90 10.53
CA SER A 186 -9.24 2.59 10.60
C SER A 186 -8.34 2.24 9.41
N GLU A 187 -7.42 3.14 9.09
CA GLU A 187 -6.52 3.03 7.93
C GLU A 187 -5.14 3.60 8.27
N ALA A 188 -4.08 3.03 7.69
CA ALA A 188 -2.76 3.62 7.64
C ALA A 188 -2.18 3.53 6.22
N CYS A 189 -2.21 4.64 5.50
CA CYS A 189 -1.64 4.77 4.17
C CYS A 189 -0.32 5.55 4.23
N LEU A 190 0.80 4.90 3.91
CA LEU A 190 2.15 5.42 4.02
C LEU A 190 2.83 5.50 2.64
N PRO A 191 3.66 6.53 2.39
CA PRO A 191 4.34 6.69 1.12
C PRO A 191 5.54 5.74 1.00
N ILE A 192 5.71 5.14 -0.18
CA ILE A 192 6.98 4.52 -0.58
C ILE A 192 7.80 5.59 -1.27
N LEU A 193 8.93 5.96 -0.67
CA LEU A 193 9.81 7.01 -1.17
C LEU A 193 11.00 6.39 -1.91
N ASP A 194 11.36 6.94 -3.07
CA ASP A 194 12.60 6.59 -3.77
C ASP A 194 13.84 7.22 -3.13
N GLU A 195 15.01 6.96 -3.71
CA GLU A 195 16.29 7.49 -3.22
C GLU A 195 16.36 9.03 -3.24
N THR A 196 15.55 9.68 -4.10
CA THR A 196 15.42 11.13 -4.20
C THR A 196 14.32 11.71 -3.30
N ARG A 197 13.70 10.86 -2.48
CA ARG A 197 12.55 11.17 -1.60
C ARG A 197 11.29 11.58 -2.35
N GLN A 198 11.17 11.20 -3.62
CA GLN A 198 9.91 11.33 -4.37
C GLN A 198 9.04 10.11 -4.14
N VAL A 199 7.72 10.27 -4.32
CA VAL A 199 6.75 9.19 -4.13
C VAL A 199 6.82 8.21 -5.29
N ALA A 200 7.36 7.02 -5.03
CA ALA A 200 7.39 5.91 -5.98
C ALA A 200 6.14 5.02 -5.88
N GLY A 201 5.43 5.08 -4.75
CA GLY A 201 4.27 4.26 -4.48
C GLY A 201 3.70 4.52 -3.09
N ILE A 202 2.81 3.64 -2.63
CA ILE A 202 2.27 3.66 -1.28
C ILE A 202 2.14 2.23 -0.74
N VAL A 203 2.14 2.13 0.58
CA VAL A 203 1.56 1.00 1.31
C VAL A 203 0.26 1.48 1.91
N ASP A 204 -0.79 0.70 1.74
CA ASP A 204 -2.08 0.96 2.37
C ASP A 204 -2.48 -0.24 3.21
N ALA A 205 -3.08 0.03 4.37
CA ALA A 205 -3.47 -0.98 5.34
C ALA A 205 -4.79 -0.55 6.00
N GLU A 206 -5.76 -1.45 6.02
CA GLU A 206 -7.09 -1.20 6.54
C GLU A 206 -7.43 -2.22 7.64
N ALA A 207 -8.25 -1.78 8.59
CA ALA A 207 -8.72 -2.64 9.67
C ALA A 207 -10.15 -2.30 10.07
N LYS A 208 -10.90 -3.34 10.46
CA LYS A 208 -12.28 -3.24 10.95
C LYS A 208 -12.41 -2.64 12.35
N PRO A 209 -11.45 -2.80 13.28
CA PRO A 209 -11.47 -2.07 14.53
C PRO A 209 -11.06 -0.61 14.34
N ARG A 210 -11.61 0.29 15.17
CA ARG A 210 -11.09 1.66 15.33
C ARG A 210 -9.77 1.66 16.10
N GLY A 211 -8.93 2.66 15.87
CA GLY A 211 -7.66 2.87 16.55
C GLY A 211 -6.70 1.69 16.42
N PHE A 212 -6.82 0.92 15.33
CA PHE A 212 -6.08 -0.32 15.15
C PHE A 212 -4.58 -0.05 14.99
N PHE A 213 -4.24 0.96 14.19
CA PHE A 213 -2.88 1.34 13.82
C PHE A 213 -2.18 2.17 14.90
N GLY A 214 -2.07 1.61 16.10
CA GLY A 214 -1.19 2.15 17.14
C GLY A 214 0.30 2.05 16.76
N ALA A 215 1.15 2.66 17.58
CA ALA A 215 2.58 2.84 17.29
C ALA A 215 3.31 1.57 16.82
N THR A 216 3.07 0.42 17.45
CA THR A 216 3.71 -0.85 17.08
C THR A 216 3.33 -1.30 15.67
N ARG A 217 2.04 -1.20 15.30
CA ARG A 217 1.58 -1.60 13.96
C ARG A 217 2.05 -0.60 12.90
N LEU A 218 2.03 0.69 13.20
CA LEU A 218 2.60 1.72 12.32
C LEU A 218 4.09 1.49 12.05
N CYS A 219 4.86 1.02 13.04
CA CYS A 219 6.25 0.66 12.81
C CYS A 219 6.38 -0.45 11.75
N VAL A 220 5.50 -1.46 11.76
CA VAL A 220 5.51 -2.54 10.75
C VAL A 220 5.12 -2.02 9.37
N ILE A 221 4.09 -1.17 9.27
CA ILE A 221 3.68 -0.58 7.98
C ILE A 221 4.77 0.36 7.43
N ALA A 222 5.47 1.10 8.30
CA ALA A 222 6.62 1.90 7.94
C ALA A 222 7.79 1.02 7.45
N SER A 223 8.08 -0.09 8.14
CA SER A 223 9.07 -1.07 7.69
C SER A 223 8.72 -1.62 6.30
N LEU A 224 7.45 -1.98 6.05
CA LEU A 224 7.00 -2.45 4.75
C LEU A 224 7.22 -1.41 3.66
N SER A 225 6.91 -0.14 3.94
CA SER A 225 7.11 0.96 2.98
C SER A 225 8.59 1.14 2.61
N ILE A 226 9.49 1.03 3.59
CA ILE A 226 10.94 1.12 3.39
C ILE A 226 11.47 -0.06 2.55
N VAL A 227 11.05 -1.29 2.86
CA VAL A 227 11.54 -2.49 2.16
C VAL A 227 10.96 -2.57 0.75
N ALA A 228 9.67 -2.25 0.57
CA ALA A 228 8.98 -2.29 -0.72
C ALA A 228 9.62 -1.35 -1.76
N ALA A 229 10.23 -0.23 -1.33
CA ALA A 229 10.93 0.71 -2.22
C ALA A 229 11.98 0.03 -3.11
N ALA A 230 12.68 -0.98 -2.59
CA ALA A 230 13.72 -1.71 -3.33
C ALA A 230 13.15 -2.78 -4.30
N LEU A 231 11.85 -3.06 -4.22
CA LEU A 231 11.19 -4.15 -4.95
C LEU A 231 10.20 -3.67 -6.00
N LEU A 232 9.94 -2.37 -6.11
CA LEU A 232 9.04 -1.86 -7.14
C LEU A 232 9.60 -2.18 -8.55
N PRO A 233 8.79 -2.80 -9.44
CA PRO A 233 9.20 -3.24 -10.77
C PRO A 233 9.44 -2.10 -11.76
#